data_AF-A0A8T3LLU2-F1
#
_entry.id   AF-A0A8T3LLU2-F1
#
_cell.length_a   1.000
_cell.length_b   1.000
_cell.length_c   1.000
_cell.angle_alpha   90.00
_cell.angle_beta   90.00
_cell.angle_gamma   90.00
#
_symmetry.space_group_name_H-M   'P 1'
#
loop_
_entity.id
_entity.type
_entity.pdbx_description
1 polymer ?
#
loop_
_entity_poly.entity_id
_entity_poly.type
_entity_poly.pdbx_seq_one_letter_code
_entity_poly.pdbx_strand_id
1 'polypeptide(L)'
;DNELLHWMVALDGKPLASGEVPLDVAPQGKQLIELPGLPQPESAGQLWLTVHVVQPNATAWSEAGHISAWQQWRLAENLSVTLPAASHA
;
A
#
# COMPACT_ATOMS: atom_id res chain seq x y z
N ASP A 1 2.29 22.07 3.37
CA ASP A 1 2.84 21.14 2.37
C ASP A 1 1.86 20.86 1.25
N ASN A 2 2.35 20.51 0.07
CA ASN A 2 1.54 20.13 -1.09
C ASN A 2 1.80 18.65 -1.44
N GLU A 3 1.98 17.82 -0.42
CA GLU A 3 2.25 16.40 -0.56
C GLU A 3 1.30 15.58 0.31
N LEU A 4 0.69 14.58 -0.32
CA LEU A 4 -0.24 13.63 0.30
C LEU A 4 0.25 12.22 -0.01
N LEU A 5 0.46 11.40 1.02
CA LEU A 5 0.80 10.00 0.84
C LEU A 5 -0.48 9.18 0.69
N HIS A 6 -0.69 8.62 -0.48
CA HIS A 6 -1.75 7.64 -0.74
C HIS A 6 -1.15 6.25 -0.56
N TRP A 7 -1.73 5.44 0.32
CA TRP A 7 -1.34 4.05 0.50
C TRP A 7 -2.50 3.13 0.13
N MET A 8 -2.16 1.97 -0.40
CA MET A 8 -3.10 0.93 -0.78
C MET A 8 -2.50 -0.44 -0.49
N VAL A 9 -3.30 -1.29 0.13
CA VAL A 9 -2.99 -2.71 0.33
C VAL A 9 -3.88 -3.53 -0.58
N ALA A 10 -3.29 -4.42 -1.37
CA ALA A 10 -4.00 -5.29 -2.29
C ALA A 10 -3.53 -6.75 -2.18
N LEU A 11 -4.47 -7.69 -2.29
CA LEU A 11 -4.20 -9.12 -2.40
C LEU A 11 -4.29 -9.54 -3.87
N ASP A 12 -3.17 -9.91 -4.48
CA ASP A 12 -3.08 -10.27 -5.91
C ASP A 12 -3.76 -9.23 -6.84
N GLY A 13 -3.59 -7.95 -6.52
CA GLY A 13 -4.18 -6.82 -7.26
C GLY A 13 -5.61 -6.44 -6.85
N LYS A 14 -6.26 -7.19 -5.94
CA LYS A 14 -7.57 -6.81 -5.38
C LYS A 14 -7.38 -5.88 -4.18
N PRO A 15 -7.83 -4.62 -4.24
CA PRO A 15 -7.67 -3.69 -3.13
C PRO A 15 -8.44 -4.18 -1.90
N LEU A 16 -7.76 -4.21 -0.75
CA LEU A 16 -8.34 -4.59 0.54
C LEU A 16 -8.52 -3.39 1.46
N ALA A 17 -7.54 -2.48 1.45
CA ALA A 17 -7.57 -1.27 2.25
C ALA A 17 -6.81 -0.17 1.53
N SER A 18 -7.21 1.08 1.74
CA SER A 18 -6.49 2.25 1.26
C SER A 18 -6.71 3.41 2.21
N GLY A 19 -5.84 4.41 2.11
CA GLY A 19 -5.97 5.64 2.87
C GLY A 19 -4.99 6.69 2.40
N GLU A 20 -5.13 7.87 2.99
CA GLU A 20 -4.38 9.06 2.65
C GLU A 20 -3.86 9.69 3.94
N VAL A 21 -2.60 10.14 3.92
CA VAL A 21 -1.95 10.79 5.08
C VAL A 21 -1.19 12.01 4.58
N PRO A 22 -1.47 13.22 5.09
CA PRO A 22 -0.70 14.40 4.71
C PRO A 22 0.76 14.26 5.11
N LEU A 23 1.67 14.63 4.21
CA LEU A 23 3.10 14.67 4.48
C LEU A 23 3.47 16.07 4.95
N ASP A 24 4.06 16.15 6.14
CA ASP A 24 4.64 17.34 6.74
C ASP A 24 6.08 16.97 7.16
N VAL A 25 6.97 17.01 6.17
CA VAL A 25 8.38 16.60 6.32
C VAL A 25 9.28 17.76 5.92
N ALA A 26 9.97 18.34 6.90
CA ALA A 26 10.99 19.34 6.63
C ALA A 26 12.13 18.76 5.76
N PRO A 27 12.90 19.59 5.04
CA PRO A 27 14.08 19.14 4.30
C PRO A 27 15.03 18.33 5.19
N GLN A 28 15.44 17.14 4.72
CA GLN A 28 16.25 16.16 5.47
C GLN A 28 15.59 15.58 6.75
N GLY A 29 14.32 15.91 7.00
CA GLY A 29 13.51 15.37 8.08
C GLY A 29 12.99 13.96 7.80
N LYS A 30 12.27 13.41 8.78
CA LYS A 30 11.59 12.11 8.69
C LYS A 30 10.22 12.20 9.34
N GLN A 31 9.23 11.55 8.73
CA GLN A 31 7.91 11.37 9.31
C GLN A 31 7.61 9.87 9.37
N LEU A 32 7.15 9.41 10.54
CA LEU A 32 6.69 8.05 10.73
C LEU A 32 5.17 8.02 10.50
N ILE A 33 4.71 7.08 9.67
CA ILE A 33 3.30 6.89 9.36
C ILE A 33 2.96 5.45 9.74
N GLU A 34 2.11 5.30 10.75
CA GLU A 34 1.57 4.01 11.14
C GLU A 34 0.29 3.77 10.34
N LEU A 35 0.28 2.67 9.56
CA LEU A 35 -0.93 2.24 8.87
C LEU A 35 -1.92 1.67 9.90
N PRO A 36 -3.23 1.93 9.74
CA PRO A 36 -4.24 1.28 10.57
C PRO A 36 -4.14 -0.24 10.42
N GLY A 37 -4.72 -0.98 11.39
CA GLY A 37 -4.69 -2.44 11.38
C GLY A 37 -5.10 -3.01 10.02
N LEU A 38 -4.13 -3.57 9.29
CA LEU A 38 -4.34 -4.06 7.94
C LEU A 38 -5.25 -5.30 7.97
N PRO A 39 -6.21 -5.41 7.04
CA PRO A 39 -7.06 -6.59 6.97
C PRO A 39 -6.21 -7.84 6.75
N GLN A 40 -6.45 -8.88 7.54
CA GLN A 40 -5.87 -10.19 7.24
C GLN A 40 -6.56 -10.76 6.00
N PRO A 41 -5.80 -11.28 5.02
CA PRO A 41 -6.40 -11.81 3.81
C PRO A 41 -7.06 -13.15 4.16
N GLU A 42 -8.37 -13.25 3.92
CA GLU A 42 -9.13 -14.50 4.14
C GLU A 42 -8.79 -15.58 3.10
N SER A 43 -8.20 -15.17 1.97
CA SER A 43 -7.79 -16.04 0.87
C SER A 43 -6.28 -16.17 0.81
N ALA A 44 -5.81 -17.30 0.28
CA ALA A 44 -4.41 -17.45 -0.10
C ALA A 44 -4.04 -16.50 -1.24
N GLY A 45 -2.79 -16.07 -1.25
CA GLY A 45 -2.29 -15.09 -2.21
C GLY A 45 -1.28 -14.13 -1.62
N GLN A 46 -0.80 -13.20 -2.45
CA GLN A 46 0.21 -12.24 -2.07
C GLN A 46 -0.36 -10.87 -1.71
N LEU A 47 -0.10 -10.41 -0.47
CA LEU A 47 -0.34 -9.02 -0.11
C LEU A 47 0.78 -8.10 -0.57
N TRP A 48 0.37 -6.96 -1.10
CA TRP A 48 1.24 -5.86 -1.51
C TRP A 48 0.79 -4.56 -0.87
N LEU A 49 1.73 -3.78 -0.36
CA LEU A 49 1.55 -2.38 0.02
C LEU A 49 2.15 -1.52 -1.08
N THR A 50 1.33 -0.67 -1.69
CA THR A 50 1.76 0.34 -2.65
C THR A 50 1.52 1.72 -2.06
N VAL A 51 2.51 2.61 -2.13
CA VAL A 51 2.38 4.00 -1.71
C VAL A 51 2.76 4.95 -2.84
N HIS A 52 2.04 6.07 -2.93
CA HIS A 52 2.27 7.16 -3.87
C HIS A 52 2.29 8.48 -3.13
N VAL A 53 3.22 9.38 -3.50
CA VAL A 53 3.22 10.77 -3.05
C VAL A 53 2.54 11.61 -4.13
N VAL A 54 1.36 12.11 -3.81
CA VAL A 54 0.50 12.89 -4.70
C VAL A 54 0.59 14.36 -4.32
N GLN A 55 0.66 15.22 -5.32
CA GLN A 55 0.53 16.67 -5.15
C GLN A 55 -0.93 17.07 -5.41
N PRO A 56 -1.76 17.30 -4.37
CA PRO A 56 -3.18 17.53 -4.57
C PRO A 56 -3.49 18.84 -5.30
N ASN A 57 -2.65 19.87 -5.14
CA ASN A 57 -2.81 21.14 -5.84
C ASN A 57 -1.86 21.22 -7.04
N ALA A 58 -2.34 21.84 -8.12
CA ALA A 58 -1.52 22.12 -9.28
C ALA A 58 -0.37 23.09 -8.94
N THR A 59 0.74 22.95 -9.63
CA THR A 59 1.87 23.88 -9.61
C THR A 59 2.04 24.52 -10.99
N ALA A 60 3.02 25.40 -11.17
CA ALA A 60 3.33 25.98 -12.48
C ALA A 60 3.80 24.94 -13.53
N TRP A 61 4.16 23.73 -13.11
CA TRP A 61 4.78 22.69 -13.95
C TRP A 61 4.16 21.30 -13.76
N SER A 62 3.18 21.14 -12.87
CA SER A 62 2.45 19.89 -12.64
C SER A 62 0.96 20.14 -12.41
N GLU A 63 0.13 19.23 -12.89
CA GLU A 63 -1.32 19.28 -12.66
C GLU A 63 -1.69 18.84 -11.24
N ALA A 64 -2.89 19.19 -10.80
CA ALA A 64 -3.47 18.68 -9.56
C ALA A 64 -3.58 17.15 -9.62
N GLY A 65 -3.12 16.46 -8.57
CA GLY A 65 -3.07 15.00 -8.53
C GLY A 65 -1.79 14.39 -9.10
N HIS A 66 -0.75 15.18 -9.39
CA HIS A 66 0.51 14.66 -9.92
C HIS A 66 1.22 13.71 -8.93
N ILE A 67 1.63 12.53 -9.39
CA ILE A 67 2.40 11.56 -8.60
C ILE A 67 3.88 11.87 -8.75
N SER A 68 4.49 12.35 -7.67
CA SER A 68 5.89 12.75 -7.64
C SER A 68 6.84 11.61 -7.23
N ALA A 69 6.37 10.65 -6.45
CA ALA A 69 7.14 9.49 -6.01
C ALA A 69 6.22 8.30 -5.71
N TRP A 70 6.79 7.10 -5.74
CA TRP A 70 6.08 5.88 -5.39
C TRP A 70 7.02 4.80 -4.88
N GLN A 71 6.47 3.84 -4.13
CA GLN A 71 7.20 2.65 -3.72
C GLN A 71 6.24 1.49 -3.44
N GLN A 72 6.73 0.26 -3.56
CA GLN A 72 5.92 -0.94 -3.31
C GLN A 72 6.70 -1.97 -2.48
N TRP A 73 6.00 -2.62 -1.54
CA TRP A 73 6.54 -3.70 -0.71
C TRP A 73 5.63 -4.91 -0.69
N ARG A 74 6.26 -6.09 -0.66
CA ARG A 74 5.60 -7.35 -0.39
C ARG A 74 5.37 -7.48 1.12
N LEU A 75 4.12 -7.72 1.54
CA LEU A 75 3.77 -7.94 2.95
C LEU A 75 3.72 -9.45 3.25
N ALA A 76 2.73 -9.89 4.01
CA ALA A 76 2.48 -11.30 4.29
C ALA A 76 1.96 -12.05 3.05
N GLU A 77 2.30 -13.33 2.97
CA GLU A 77 1.75 -14.27 2.00
C GLU A 77 0.96 -15.33 2.78
N ASN A 78 -0.31 -15.52 2.44
CA ASN A 78 -1.05 -16.68 2.94
C ASN A 78 -0.84 -17.83 1.95
N LEU A 79 -0.07 -18.83 2.38
CA LEU A 79 0.22 -20.01 1.58
C LEU A 79 -0.97 -20.97 1.59
N SER A 80 -1.45 -21.36 0.42
CA SER A 80 -2.39 -22.48 0.30
C SER A 80 -1.68 -23.79 0.62
N VAL A 81 -2.03 -24.41 1.74
CA VAL A 81 -1.61 -25.78 2.04
C VAL A 81 -2.75 -26.71 1.66
N THR A 82 -2.68 -27.30 0.47
CA THR A 82 -3.50 -28.47 0.14
C THR A 82 -2.87 -29.67 0.82
N LEU A 83 -3.47 -30.15 1.92
CA LEU A 83 -3.08 -31.44 2.50
C LEU A 83 -3.33 -32.52 1.45
N PRO A 84 -2.34 -33.37 1.12
CA PRO A 84 -2.57 -34.48 0.21
C PRO A 84 -3.67 -35.36 0.80
N ALA A 85 -4.68 -35.69 -0.01
CA ALA A 85 -5.72 -36.63 0.38
C ALA A 85 -5.03 -37.95 0.78
N ALA A 86 -5.24 -38.41 2.01
CA ALA A 86 -4.77 -39.72 2.42
C ALA A 86 -5.39 -40.75 1.48
N SER A 87 -4.56 -41.40 0.65
CA SER A 87 -4.98 -42.59 -0.09
C SER A 87 -5.35 -43.65 0.96
N HIS A 88 -6.65 -43.87 1.13
CA HIS A 88 -7.15 -45.03 1.87
C HIS A 88 -6.84 -46.28 1.03
N ALA A 89 -6.33 -47.30 1.72
CA ALA A 89 -5.81 -48.57 1.19
C ALA A 89 -6.82 -49.39 0.38
#